data_AF-A0A6J1PE25-F1
#
_entry.id   AF-A0A6J1PE25-F1
#
_cell.length_a   1.000
_cell.length_b   1.000
_cell.length_c   1.000
_cell.angle_alpha   90.00
_cell.angle_beta   90.00
_cell.angle_gamma   90.00
#
_symmetry.space_group_name_H-M   'P 1'
#
loop_
_entity.id
_entity.type
_entity.pdbx_description
1 polymer ?
#
loop_
_entity_poly.entity_id
_entity_poly.type
_entity_poly.pdbx_seq_one_letter_code
_entity_poly.pdbx_strand_id
1 'polypeptide(L)'
;MVDNLQYTLPLSTCLIRIAIFWWKKEAIIPVVNMIAEDWIKVKSAQDRSVMIKRARSARLIITFSYCIMGTGAFYLIALPFFGISIRDTNNITDPGRLLPLQTYYIYDVTNSPQYELTYISQSINIIMSMVSYSGIDNFIGLLVFHICGQLEILNNRLSSFDKCVNSHEIKNCIIKHKSLLRAINVIEDTYNVILLILFVYFAILFAFYGFRIPTLLDEETDTSFSQLICFIFTVINIFTHMCLHCALGEILVAQCNKIYYAAYSNKWYSMNPKVTHNLLLLMIRGSIPVYLTAGKMFPLTMATFCSLIKTSVGYISVLHTMKS
;
A
#
# COMPACT_ATOMS: atom_id res chain seq x y z
N MET A 1 5.16 24.48 -13.01
CA MET A 1 4.49 24.36 -11.69
C MET A 1 4.07 22.91 -11.38
N VAL A 2 3.37 22.23 -12.30
CA VAL A 2 2.91 20.83 -12.14
C VAL A 2 4.07 19.86 -11.87
N ASP A 3 5.21 20.04 -12.54
CA ASP A 3 6.40 19.20 -12.34
C ASP A 3 6.95 19.24 -10.91
N ASN A 4 6.98 20.41 -10.27
CA ASN A 4 7.46 20.51 -8.88
C ASN A 4 6.49 19.83 -7.91
N LEU A 5 5.19 19.96 -8.18
CA LEU A 5 4.15 19.38 -7.35
C LEU A 5 4.24 17.84 -7.32
N GLN A 6 4.60 17.21 -8.43
CA GLN A 6 4.84 15.76 -8.52
C GLN A 6 5.92 15.27 -7.56
N TYR A 7 6.93 16.08 -7.24
CA TYR A 7 8.01 15.70 -6.32
C TYR A 7 7.77 16.19 -4.89
N THR A 8 7.19 17.39 -4.72
CA THR A 8 6.91 17.97 -3.40
C THR A 8 5.80 17.22 -2.67
N LEU A 9 4.74 16.78 -3.36
CA LEU A 9 3.65 16.02 -2.74
C LEU A 9 4.12 14.70 -2.10
N PRO A 10 4.87 13.79 -2.79
CA PRO A 10 5.36 12.57 -2.15
C PRO A 10 6.28 12.83 -0.95
N LEU A 11 7.13 13.86 -1.00
CA LEU A 11 7.94 14.27 0.16
C LEU A 11 7.08 14.72 1.35
N SER A 12 6.09 15.59 1.11
CA SER A 12 5.19 16.06 2.16
C SER A 12 4.35 14.93 2.77
N THR A 13 3.83 14.02 1.93
CA THR A 13 3.07 12.85 2.39
C THR A 13 3.97 11.89 3.17
N CYS A 14 5.22 11.69 2.76
CA CYS A 14 6.18 10.86 3.49
C CYS A 14 6.41 11.39 4.92
N LEU A 15 6.67 12.69 5.08
CA LEU A 15 6.87 13.30 6.41
C LEU A 15 5.64 13.16 7.31
N ILE A 16 4.44 13.42 6.77
CA ILE A 16 3.19 13.27 7.51
C ILE A 16 2.99 11.81 7.94
N ARG A 17 3.26 10.86 7.05
CA ARG A 17 3.13 9.41 7.32
C ARG A 17 4.11 8.95 8.39
N ILE A 18 5.36 9.40 8.36
CA ILE A 18 6.35 9.10 9.39
C ILE A 18 5.86 9.61 10.75
N ALA A 19 5.34 10.84 10.80
CA ALA A 19 4.82 11.42 12.04
C ALA A 19 3.61 10.63 12.58
N ILE A 20 2.64 10.27 11.73
CA ILE A 20 1.49 9.46 12.12
C ILE A 20 1.93 8.08 12.63
N PHE A 21 2.84 7.42 11.90
CA PHE A 21 3.33 6.10 12.27
C PHE A 21 4.10 6.14 13.60
N TRP A 22 4.91 7.18 13.82
CA TRP A 22 5.61 7.40 15.09
C TRP A 22 4.65 7.59 16.26
N TRP A 23 3.57 8.35 16.07
CA TRP A 23 2.53 8.51 17.09
C TRP A 23 1.87 7.16 17.40
N LYS A 24 1.49 6.40 16.38
CA LYS A 24 0.74 5.14 16.53
C LYS A 24 1.60 3.91 16.84
N LYS A 25 2.93 4.05 16.95
CA LYS A 25 3.86 2.92 17.11
C LYS A 25 3.52 2.02 18.31
N GLU A 26 3.12 2.60 19.43
CA GLU A 26 2.78 1.85 20.66
C GLU A 26 1.57 0.93 20.46
N ALA A 27 0.63 1.33 19.60
CA ALA A 27 -0.51 0.49 19.26
C ALA A 27 -0.11 -0.71 18.39
N ILE A 28 0.89 -0.55 17.52
CA ILE A 28 1.38 -1.60 16.62
C ILE A 28 2.23 -2.65 17.34
N ILE A 29 2.99 -2.28 18.38
CA ILE A 29 3.92 -3.20 19.08
C ILE A 29 3.27 -4.55 19.47
N PRO A 30 2.06 -4.58 20.07
CA PRO A 30 1.36 -5.84 20.37
C PRO A 30 1.11 -6.73 19.14
N VAL A 31 0.85 -6.15 17.97
CA VAL A 31 0.64 -6.90 16.73
C VAL A 31 1.95 -7.52 16.25
N VAL A 32 3.06 -6.79 16.35
CA VAL A 32 4.40 -7.31 16.01
C VAL A 32 4.81 -8.42 16.97
N ASN A 33 4.56 -8.25 18.27
CA ASN A 33 4.82 -9.30 19.27
C ASN A 33 3.97 -10.55 18.99
N MET A 34 2.70 -10.39 18.62
CA MET A 34 1.84 -11.51 18.20
C MET A 34 2.45 -12.26 16.99
N ILE A 35 3.02 -11.54 16.02
CA ILE A 35 3.70 -12.16 14.87
C ILE A 35 4.90 -12.97 15.34
N ALA A 36 5.78 -12.38 16.17
CA ALA A 36 6.97 -13.04 16.68
C ALA A 36 6.62 -14.32 17.47
N GLU A 37 5.66 -14.22 18.40
CA GLU A 37 5.15 -15.37 19.15
C GLU A 37 4.57 -16.45 18.25
N ASP A 38 3.82 -16.06 17.21
CA ASP A 38 3.29 -17.01 16.25
C ASP A 38 4.41 -17.76 15.52
N TRP A 39 5.56 -17.15 15.23
CA TRP A 39 6.68 -17.88 14.60
C TRP A 39 7.41 -18.84 15.54
N ILE A 40 7.43 -18.56 16.85
CA ILE A 40 8.14 -19.37 17.85
C ILE A 40 7.30 -20.56 18.33
N LYS A 41 5.96 -20.41 18.38
CA LYS A 41 5.05 -21.48 18.84
C LYS A 41 5.20 -22.74 17.98
N VAL A 42 5.27 -23.90 18.64
CA VAL A 42 5.33 -25.21 17.99
C VAL A 42 4.08 -25.43 17.14
N LYS A 43 4.28 -25.81 15.86
CA LYS A 43 3.24 -25.90 14.84
C LYS A 43 3.34 -27.20 14.05
N SER A 44 2.21 -27.64 13.51
CA SER A 44 2.17 -28.72 12.53
C SER A 44 2.96 -28.32 11.28
N ALA A 45 3.46 -29.31 10.53
CA ALA A 45 4.14 -29.07 9.26
C ALA A 45 3.23 -28.31 8.28
N GLN A 46 1.93 -28.61 8.29
CA GLN A 46 0.91 -27.93 7.50
C GLN A 46 0.80 -26.45 7.87
N ASP A 47 0.65 -26.12 9.16
CA ASP A 47 0.53 -24.73 9.62
C ASP A 47 1.77 -23.91 9.27
N ARG A 48 2.96 -24.50 9.44
CA ARG A 48 4.23 -23.87 9.06
C ARG A 48 4.32 -23.61 7.56
N SER A 49 3.86 -24.56 6.73
CA SER A 49 3.86 -24.40 5.27
C SER A 49 2.96 -23.24 4.81
N VAL A 50 1.80 -23.05 5.44
CA VAL A 50 0.87 -21.94 5.15
C VAL A 50 1.53 -20.60 5.48
N MET A 51 2.17 -20.48 6.65
CA MET A 51 2.87 -19.25 7.04
C MET A 51 4.03 -18.92 6.09
N ILE A 52 4.84 -19.90 5.72
CA ILE A 52 5.95 -19.71 4.77
C ILE A 52 5.41 -19.27 3.40
N LYS A 53 4.32 -19.88 2.92
CA LYS A 53 3.68 -19.52 1.65
C LYS A 53 3.22 -18.05 1.67
N ARG A 54 2.51 -17.64 2.73
CA ARG A 54 2.03 -16.25 2.88
C ARG A 54 3.17 -15.24 3.02
N ALA A 55 4.21 -15.58 3.78
CA ALA A 55 5.41 -14.76 3.89
C ALA A 55 6.17 -14.64 2.55
N ARG A 56 6.23 -15.70 1.74
CA ARG A 56 6.81 -15.64 0.38
C ARG A 56 6.00 -14.73 -0.54
N SER A 57 4.67 -14.83 -0.54
CA SER A 57 3.81 -13.92 -1.31
C SER A 57 4.00 -12.46 -0.89
N ALA A 58 4.04 -12.19 0.41
CA ALA A 58 4.33 -10.85 0.93
C ALA A 58 5.71 -10.35 0.47
N ARG A 59 6.75 -11.17 0.62
CA ARG A 59 8.11 -10.81 0.17
C ARG A 59 8.18 -10.53 -1.33
N LEU A 60 7.50 -11.32 -2.15
CA LEU A 60 7.48 -11.09 -3.60
C LEU A 60 6.88 -9.72 -3.94
N ILE A 61 5.75 -9.37 -3.32
CA ILE A 61 5.10 -8.07 -3.51
C ILE A 61 6.01 -6.94 -3.01
N ILE A 62 6.65 -7.11 -1.85
CA ILE A 62 7.58 -6.13 -1.28
C ILE A 62 8.79 -5.93 -2.19
N THR A 63 9.41 -7.01 -2.69
CA THR A 63 10.54 -6.94 -3.63
C THR A 63 10.13 -6.21 -4.89
N PHE A 64 8.98 -6.56 -5.48
CA PHE A 64 8.47 -5.87 -6.67
C PHE A 64 8.23 -4.37 -6.42
N SER A 65 7.61 -4.02 -5.29
CA SER A 65 7.40 -2.63 -4.88
C SER A 65 8.71 -1.85 -4.76
N TYR A 66 9.74 -2.44 -4.14
CA TYR A 66 11.06 -1.80 -4.04
C TYR A 66 11.78 -1.72 -5.38
N CYS A 67 11.64 -2.72 -6.26
CA CYS A 67 12.21 -2.68 -7.60
C CYS A 67 11.62 -1.52 -8.42
N ILE A 68 10.29 -1.35 -8.45
CA ILE A 68 9.68 -0.25 -9.20
C ILE A 68 10.11 1.10 -8.61
N MET A 69 10.04 1.28 -7.28
CA MET A 69 10.48 2.52 -6.65
C MET A 69 11.96 2.82 -6.91
N GLY A 70 12.81 1.80 -6.86
CA GLY A 70 14.24 1.88 -7.12
C GLY A 70 14.57 2.26 -8.57
N THR A 71 13.83 1.73 -9.55
CA THR A 71 13.95 2.15 -10.95
C THR A 71 13.59 3.62 -11.12
N GLY A 72 12.54 4.11 -10.46
CA GLY A 72 12.18 5.53 -10.47
C GLY A 72 13.28 6.42 -9.88
N ALA A 73 13.79 6.05 -8.70
CA ALA A 73 14.89 6.76 -8.05
C ALA A 73 16.18 6.75 -8.90
N PHE A 74 16.48 5.61 -9.55
CA PHE A 74 17.61 5.50 -10.47
C PHE A 74 17.48 6.47 -11.64
N TYR A 75 16.33 6.55 -12.30
CA TYR A 75 16.13 7.50 -13.40
C TYR A 75 16.25 8.95 -12.94
N LEU A 76 15.70 9.30 -11.78
CA LEU A 76 15.81 10.66 -11.21
C LEU A 76 17.25 11.08 -10.91
N ILE A 77 18.12 10.13 -10.55
CA ILE A 77 19.54 10.41 -10.26
C ILE A 77 20.40 10.28 -11.51
N ALA A 78 20.12 9.35 -12.42
CA ALA A 78 21.00 9.05 -13.54
C ALA A 78 20.81 10.03 -14.71
N LEU A 79 19.56 10.40 -15.06
CA LEU A 79 19.32 11.23 -16.25
C LEU A 79 19.95 12.63 -16.13
N PRO A 80 19.84 13.36 -14.99
CA PRO A 80 20.50 14.65 -14.82
C PRO A 80 22.02 14.56 -14.86
N PHE A 81 22.60 13.44 -14.41
CA PHE A 81 24.04 13.19 -14.49
C PHE A 81 24.54 13.15 -15.94
N PHE A 82 23.73 12.62 -16.86
CA PHE A 82 24.00 12.59 -18.29
C PHE A 82 23.55 13.85 -19.05
N GLY A 83 23.11 14.90 -18.34
CA GLY A 83 22.66 16.14 -18.99
C GLY A 83 21.26 16.05 -19.60
N ILE A 84 20.47 15.02 -19.28
CA ILE A 84 19.11 14.82 -19.81
C ILE A 84 18.10 15.38 -18.82
N SER A 85 17.34 16.41 -19.22
CA SER A 85 16.27 16.99 -18.39
C SER A 85 15.00 16.12 -18.42
N ILE A 86 14.51 15.77 -17.24
CA ILE A 86 13.21 15.10 -17.04
C ILE A 86 12.05 16.11 -16.95
N ARG A 87 12.36 17.40 -16.75
CA ARG A 87 11.39 18.50 -16.64
C ARG A 87 11.30 19.31 -17.92
N ASP A 88 10.14 19.92 -18.12
CA ASP A 88 9.97 20.98 -19.11
C ASP A 88 10.71 22.22 -18.62
N THR A 89 11.88 22.52 -19.21
CA THR A 89 12.78 23.63 -18.84
C THR A 89 12.27 24.98 -19.35
N ASN A 90 10.95 25.22 -19.30
CA ASN A 90 10.35 26.47 -19.75
C ASN A 90 10.47 27.60 -18.72
N ASN A 91 11.07 27.34 -17.55
CA ASN A 91 11.20 28.32 -16.47
C ASN A 91 12.60 28.95 -16.49
N ILE A 92 12.64 30.27 -16.69
CA ILE A 92 13.83 31.11 -16.89
C ILE A 92 14.80 31.08 -15.69
N THR A 93 14.40 30.51 -14.55
CA THR A 93 15.15 30.48 -13.29
C THR A 93 16.06 29.25 -13.11
N ASP A 94 16.05 28.28 -14.03
CA ASP A 94 16.86 27.08 -13.88
C ASP A 94 18.34 27.35 -14.28
N PRO A 95 19.31 27.21 -13.36
CA PRO A 95 20.72 27.29 -13.70
C PRO A 95 21.06 26.18 -14.71
N GLY A 96 21.85 26.48 -15.73
CA GLY A 96 22.12 25.55 -16.84
C GLY A 96 22.73 24.18 -16.48
N ARG A 97 23.05 23.91 -15.20
CA ARG A 97 23.43 22.58 -14.70
C ARG A 97 22.23 21.87 -14.06
N LEU A 98 21.94 20.65 -14.51
CA LEU A 98 20.80 19.86 -14.06
C LEU A 98 21.05 19.17 -12.71
N LEU A 99 20.16 19.40 -11.75
CA LEU A 99 20.13 18.66 -10.48
C LEU A 99 19.00 17.60 -10.49
N PRO A 100 19.13 16.50 -9.72
CA PRO A 100 18.05 15.51 -9.54
C PRO A 100 16.70 16.10 -9.14
N LEU A 101 16.73 17.09 -8.25
CA LEU A 101 15.58 17.86 -7.80
C LEU A 101 15.94 19.34 -7.85
N GLN A 102 15.29 20.06 -8.75
CA GLN A 102 15.52 21.50 -8.88
C GLN A 102 14.77 22.25 -7.77
N THR A 103 15.52 22.85 -6.84
CA THR A 103 14.99 23.59 -5.69
C THR A 103 15.74 24.90 -5.50
N TYR A 104 15.19 25.79 -4.68
CA TYR A 104 15.85 27.05 -4.34
C TYR A 104 16.94 26.83 -3.28
N TYR A 105 18.11 27.43 -3.51
CA TYR A 105 19.26 27.38 -2.62
C TYR A 105 19.69 28.79 -2.24
N ILE A 106 20.11 28.96 -0.98
CA ILE A 106 20.59 30.24 -0.43
C ILE A 106 22.02 30.55 -0.90
N TYR A 107 22.73 29.56 -1.43
CA TYR A 107 24.07 29.66 -1.98
C TYR A 107 24.08 29.34 -3.48
N ASP A 108 25.14 29.78 -4.17
CA ASP A 108 25.31 29.49 -5.59
C ASP A 108 25.74 28.03 -5.80
N VAL A 109 24.85 27.24 -6.42
CA VAL A 109 25.02 25.80 -6.69
C VAL A 109 25.72 25.56 -8.03
N THR A 110 25.96 26.59 -8.84
CA THR A 110 26.57 26.42 -10.17
C THR A 110 28.08 26.20 -10.10
N ASN A 111 28.73 26.70 -9.05
CA ASN A 111 30.16 26.59 -8.84
C ASN A 111 30.56 25.22 -8.26
N SER A 112 31.73 24.75 -8.68
CA SER A 112 32.38 23.60 -8.04
C SER A 112 33.18 24.07 -6.82
N PRO A 113 33.12 23.39 -5.66
CA PRO A 113 32.58 22.04 -5.40
C PRO A 113 31.11 22.00 -4.92
N GLN A 114 30.42 23.14 -4.80
CA GLN A 114 29.07 23.22 -4.23
C GLN A 114 28.05 22.42 -5.02
N TYR A 115 28.17 22.42 -6.34
CA TYR A 115 27.36 21.61 -7.24
C TYR A 115 27.44 20.12 -6.90
N GLU A 116 28.66 19.58 -6.85
CA GLU A 116 28.89 18.15 -6.66
C GLU A 116 28.43 17.70 -5.26
N LEU A 117 28.68 18.52 -4.24
CA LEU A 117 28.19 18.26 -2.88
C LEU A 117 26.66 18.25 -2.81
N THR A 118 26.00 19.20 -3.48
CA THR A 118 24.54 19.27 -3.53
C THR A 118 23.95 18.07 -4.26
N TYR A 119 24.57 17.65 -5.37
CA TYR A 119 24.15 16.48 -6.15
C TYR A 119 24.20 15.19 -5.31
N ILE A 120 25.31 14.97 -4.60
CA ILE A 120 25.48 13.83 -3.70
C ILE A 120 24.44 13.88 -2.58
N SER A 121 24.25 15.05 -1.96
CA SER A 121 23.26 15.23 -0.90
C SER A 121 21.84 14.93 -1.38
N GLN A 122 21.45 15.38 -2.57
CA GLN A 122 20.13 15.10 -3.14
C GLN A 122 19.96 13.61 -3.46
N SER A 123 20.99 12.97 -4.00
CA SER A 123 20.97 11.54 -4.32
C SER A 123 20.73 10.69 -3.06
N ILE A 124 21.41 11.01 -1.96
CA ILE A 124 21.21 10.36 -0.65
C ILE A 124 19.78 10.61 -0.15
N ASN A 125 19.28 11.85 -0.26
CA ASN A 125 17.92 12.19 0.19
C ASN A 125 16.84 11.43 -0.61
N ILE A 126 16.98 11.31 -1.93
CA ILE A 126 16.06 10.56 -2.79
C ILE A 126 15.99 9.10 -2.33
N ILE A 127 17.15 8.45 -2.12
CA ILE A 127 17.22 7.06 -1.66
C ILE A 127 16.59 6.91 -0.27
N MET A 128 16.92 7.80 0.67
CA MET A 128 16.38 7.76 2.03
C MET A 128 14.85 7.96 2.06
N SER A 129 14.36 8.91 1.26
CA SER A 129 12.93 9.17 1.09
C SER A 129 12.20 7.97 0.48
N MET A 130 12.79 7.34 -0.55
CA MET A 130 12.26 6.13 -1.18
C MET A 130 12.12 4.97 -0.20
N VAL A 131 13.18 4.69 0.59
CA VAL A 131 13.16 3.63 1.60
C VAL A 131 12.11 3.91 2.67
N SER A 132 12.03 5.15 3.15
CA SER A 132 11.09 5.54 4.20
C SER A 132 9.62 5.42 3.75
N TYR A 133 9.33 5.92 2.54
CA TYR A 133 7.99 5.85 1.95
C TYR A 133 7.54 4.40 1.73
N SER A 134 8.40 3.61 1.07
CA SER A 134 8.14 2.20 0.77
C SER A 134 8.09 1.35 2.04
N GLY A 135 8.86 1.69 3.07
CA GLY A 135 8.89 0.95 4.34
C GLY A 135 7.51 0.92 5.02
N ILE A 136 6.85 2.08 5.12
CA ILE A 136 5.52 2.18 5.75
C ILE A 136 4.46 1.42 4.95
N ASP A 137 4.51 1.47 3.60
CA ASP A 137 3.55 0.77 2.72
C ASP A 137 3.76 -0.75 2.71
N ASN A 138 5.02 -1.19 2.70
CA ASN A 138 5.34 -2.60 2.74
C ASN A 138 5.02 -3.23 4.10
N PHE A 139 5.10 -2.45 5.18
CA PHE A 139 4.81 -2.93 6.53
C PHE A 139 3.34 -3.34 6.70
N ILE A 140 2.37 -2.56 6.23
CA ILE A 140 0.94 -2.98 6.25
C ILE A 140 0.73 -4.27 5.47
N GLY A 141 1.39 -4.41 4.31
CA GLY A 141 1.39 -5.64 3.52
C GLY A 141 1.82 -6.85 4.34
N LEU A 142 2.97 -6.75 5.02
CA LEU A 142 3.50 -7.82 5.87
C LEU A 142 2.54 -8.21 7.00
N LEU A 143 1.97 -7.22 7.70
CA LEU A 143 1.00 -7.46 8.78
C LEU A 143 -0.25 -8.18 8.27
N VAL A 144 -0.84 -7.68 7.18
CA VAL A 144 -2.06 -8.25 6.58
C VAL A 144 -1.80 -9.66 6.05
N PHE A 145 -0.69 -9.92 5.37
CA PHE A 145 -0.37 -11.27 4.89
C PHE A 145 -0.13 -12.26 6.03
N HIS A 146 0.47 -11.85 7.15
CA HIS A 146 0.58 -12.71 8.33
C HIS A 146 -0.79 -13.04 8.90
N ILE A 147 -1.65 -12.03 9.09
CA ILE A 147 -3.02 -12.24 9.59
C ILE A 147 -3.81 -13.14 8.66
N CYS A 148 -3.75 -12.92 7.35
CA CYS A 148 -4.34 -13.80 6.34
C CYS A 148 -3.85 -15.25 6.46
N GLY A 149 -2.57 -15.46 6.77
CA GLY A 149 -2.03 -16.79 7.04
C GLY A 149 -2.57 -17.42 8.33
N GLN A 150 -2.72 -16.63 9.40
CA GLN A 150 -3.33 -17.11 10.64
C GLN A 150 -4.83 -17.41 10.47
N LEU A 151 -5.55 -16.61 9.67
CA LEU A 151 -6.95 -16.87 9.30
C LEU A 151 -7.06 -18.14 8.45
N GLU A 152 -6.14 -18.39 7.53
CA GLU A 152 -6.12 -19.64 6.74
C GLU A 152 -5.86 -20.88 7.60
N ILE A 153 -4.95 -20.78 8.59
CA ILE A 153 -4.73 -21.86 9.56
C ILE A 153 -6.01 -22.11 10.38
N LEU A 154 -6.64 -21.03 10.87
CA LEU A 154 -7.88 -21.13 11.62
C LEU A 154 -9.00 -21.75 10.78
N ASN A 155 -9.12 -21.35 9.51
CA ASN A 155 -10.06 -21.91 8.54
C ASN A 155 -9.84 -23.43 8.40
N ASN A 156 -8.60 -23.87 8.18
CA ASN A 156 -8.29 -25.29 8.02
C ASN A 156 -8.67 -26.10 9.26
N ARG A 157 -8.45 -25.55 10.47
CA ARG A 157 -8.86 -26.19 11.73
C ARG A 157 -10.38 -26.28 11.88
N LEU A 158 -11.09 -25.21 11.53
CA LEU A 158 -12.56 -25.19 11.54
C LEU A 158 -13.15 -26.18 10.54
N SER A 159 -12.54 -26.34 9.37
CA SER A 159 -12.99 -27.28 8.34
C SER A 159 -12.67 -28.75 8.66
N SER A 160 -11.72 -29.02 9.55
CA SER A 160 -11.36 -30.38 9.98
C SER A 160 -12.21 -30.90 11.14
N PHE A 161 -13.24 -30.15 11.56
CA PHE A 161 -14.11 -30.53 12.67
C PHE A 161 -15.02 -31.70 12.30
N ASP A 162 -14.92 -32.79 13.08
CA ASP A 162 -15.81 -33.96 12.99
C ASP A 162 -16.88 -33.94 14.12
N LYS A 163 -17.77 -34.93 14.19
CA LYS A 163 -18.85 -35.01 15.20
C LYS A 163 -18.34 -35.01 16.64
N CYS A 164 -17.14 -35.50 16.92
CA CYS A 164 -16.53 -35.60 18.24
C CYS A 164 -15.63 -34.41 18.63
N VAL A 165 -15.85 -33.22 18.07
CA VAL A 165 -15.02 -32.05 18.38
C VAL A 165 -15.15 -31.67 19.85
N ASN A 166 -13.98 -31.51 20.49
CA ASN A 166 -13.89 -31.10 21.88
C ASN A 166 -14.27 -29.62 22.01
N SER A 167 -15.10 -29.28 23.00
CA SER A 167 -15.47 -27.89 23.30
C SER A 167 -14.24 -26.99 23.55
N HIS A 168 -13.12 -27.57 23.99
CA HIS A 168 -11.88 -26.82 24.20
C HIS A 168 -11.27 -26.31 22.88
N GLU A 169 -11.31 -27.10 21.81
CA GLU A 169 -10.71 -26.75 20.51
C GLU A 169 -11.42 -25.57 19.86
N ILE A 170 -12.76 -25.57 19.93
CA ILE A 170 -13.58 -24.46 19.42
C ILE A 170 -13.34 -23.20 20.25
N LYS A 171 -13.24 -23.33 21.57
CA LYS A 171 -12.90 -22.21 22.45
C LYS A 171 -11.54 -21.59 22.05
N ASN A 172 -10.54 -22.42 21.75
CA ASN A 172 -9.24 -21.95 21.27
C ASN A 172 -9.33 -21.25 19.91
N CYS A 173 -10.16 -21.79 18.99
CA CYS A 173 -10.43 -21.16 17.70
C CYS A 173 -11.07 -19.77 17.86
N ILE A 174 -12.04 -19.62 18.76
CA ILE A 174 -12.69 -18.34 19.05
C ILE A 174 -11.72 -17.35 19.67
N ILE A 175 -10.89 -17.77 20.63
CA ILE A 175 -9.87 -16.92 21.25
C ILE A 175 -8.89 -16.42 20.19
N LYS A 176 -8.40 -17.32 19.31
CA LYS A 176 -7.50 -16.93 18.22
C LYS A 176 -8.20 -16.00 17.23
N HIS A 177 -9.44 -16.28 16.81
CA HIS A 177 -10.21 -15.41 15.92
C HIS A 177 -10.39 -14.01 16.50
N LYS A 178 -10.77 -13.91 17.78
CA LYS A 178 -10.90 -12.63 18.49
C LYS A 178 -9.58 -11.87 18.54
N SER A 179 -8.46 -12.55 18.80
CA SER A 179 -7.13 -11.94 18.78
C SER A 179 -6.76 -11.41 17.40
N LEU A 180 -7.08 -12.15 16.33
CA LEU A 180 -6.83 -11.72 14.95
C LEU A 180 -7.69 -10.52 14.57
N LEU A 181 -8.98 -10.52 14.92
CA LEU A 181 -9.86 -9.36 14.70
C LEU A 181 -9.37 -8.11 15.44
N ARG A 182 -8.87 -8.27 16.67
CA ARG A 182 -8.25 -7.17 17.41
C ARG A 182 -7.01 -6.63 16.69
N ALA A 183 -6.16 -7.51 16.18
CA ALA A 183 -4.98 -7.11 15.40
C ALA A 183 -5.37 -6.36 14.11
N ILE A 184 -6.40 -6.83 13.40
CA ILE A 184 -6.93 -6.13 12.21
C ILE A 184 -7.43 -4.72 12.60
N ASN A 185 -8.19 -4.59 13.68
CA ASN A 185 -8.68 -3.28 14.13
C ASN A 185 -7.55 -2.32 14.49
N VAL A 186 -6.46 -2.81 15.10
CA VAL A 186 -5.27 -1.99 15.40
C VAL A 186 -4.57 -1.53 14.12
N ILE A 187 -4.41 -2.44 13.14
CA ILE A 187 -3.83 -2.11 11.83
C ILE A 187 -4.68 -1.06 11.13
N GLU A 188 -6.00 -1.30 11.11
CA GLU A 188 -6.95 -0.40 10.47
C GLU A 188 -6.93 0.98 11.13
N ASP A 189 -6.98 1.08 12.46
CA ASP A 189 -6.91 2.38 13.16
C ASP A 189 -5.59 3.12 12.88
N THR A 190 -4.48 2.39 12.81
CA THR A 190 -3.17 2.99 12.55
C THR A 190 -3.05 3.51 11.12
N TYR A 191 -3.54 2.75 10.15
CA TYR A 191 -3.39 3.06 8.73
C TYR A 191 -4.56 3.85 8.14
N ASN A 192 -5.68 3.99 8.85
CA ASN A 192 -6.89 4.62 8.35
C ASN A 192 -6.65 6.04 7.78
N VAL A 193 -5.94 6.89 8.53
CA VAL A 193 -5.60 8.26 8.10
C VAL A 193 -4.52 8.25 7.02
N ILE A 194 -3.53 7.35 7.14
CA ILE A 194 -2.46 7.20 6.14
C ILE A 194 -3.06 6.83 4.77
N LEU A 195 -3.97 5.86 4.75
CA LEU A 195 -4.66 5.41 3.54
C LEU A 195 -5.55 6.51 2.96
N LEU A 196 -6.21 7.33 3.80
CA LEU A 196 -6.94 8.50 3.31
C LEU A 196 -6.04 9.49 2.58
N ILE A 197 -4.89 9.84 3.19
CA ILE A 197 -3.92 10.75 2.59
C ILE A 197 -3.42 10.16 1.26
N LEU A 198 -3.13 8.86 1.20
CA LEU A 198 -2.71 8.17 -0.04
C LEU A 198 -3.80 8.19 -1.12
N PHE A 199 -5.08 8.00 -0.76
CA PHE A 199 -6.20 8.10 -1.70
C PHE A 199 -6.36 9.50 -2.28
N VAL A 200 -6.30 10.53 -1.43
CA VAL A 200 -6.40 11.93 -1.85
C VAL A 200 -5.21 12.30 -2.74
N TYR A 201 -4.00 11.89 -2.34
CA TYR A 201 -2.78 12.06 -3.12
C TYR A 201 -2.90 11.40 -4.50
N PHE A 202 -3.36 10.15 -4.56
CA PHE A 202 -3.60 9.44 -5.80
C PHE A 202 -4.60 10.19 -6.70
N ALA A 203 -5.73 10.64 -6.15
CA ALA A 203 -6.76 11.34 -6.91
C ALA A 203 -6.24 12.65 -7.51
N ILE A 204 -5.48 13.44 -6.73
CA ILE A 204 -4.88 14.70 -7.17
C ILE A 204 -3.88 14.45 -8.30
N LEU A 205 -2.94 13.52 -8.13
CA LEU A 205 -1.94 13.22 -9.17
C LEU A 205 -2.55 12.62 -10.42
N PHE A 206 -3.51 11.70 -10.27
CA PHE A 206 -4.19 11.10 -11.39
C PHE A 206 -4.95 12.14 -12.22
N ALA A 207 -5.59 13.12 -11.57
CA ALA A 207 -6.22 14.25 -12.27
C ALA A 207 -5.20 15.11 -13.03
N PHE A 208 -4.06 15.44 -12.41
CA PHE A 208 -3.00 16.20 -13.09
C PHE A 208 -2.40 15.46 -14.29
N TYR A 209 -2.15 14.15 -14.16
CA TYR A 209 -1.66 13.35 -15.27
C TYR A 209 -2.70 13.19 -16.37
N GLY A 210 -3.97 13.04 -16.01
CA GLY A 210 -5.08 13.05 -16.96
C GLY A 210 -5.13 14.31 -17.81
N PHE A 211 -4.86 15.47 -17.21
CA PHE A 211 -4.80 16.74 -17.94
C PHE A 211 -3.52 16.89 -18.79
N ARG A 212 -2.39 16.31 -18.35
CA ARG A 212 -1.13 16.37 -19.08
C ARG A 212 -1.09 15.44 -20.31
N ILE A 213 -1.83 14.33 -20.31
CA ILE A 213 -1.83 13.36 -21.43
C ILE A 213 -2.19 14.03 -22.78
N PRO A 214 -3.29 14.80 -22.93
CA PRO A 214 -3.61 15.46 -24.19
C PRO A 214 -2.54 16.45 -24.66
N THR A 215 -1.92 17.19 -23.73
CA THR A 215 -0.84 18.15 -24.09
C THR A 215 0.43 17.47 -24.58
N LEU A 216 0.65 16.20 -24.21
CA LEU A 216 1.78 15.40 -24.70
C LEU A 216 1.48 14.72 -26.06
N LEU A 217 0.20 14.60 -26.42
CA LEU A 217 -0.25 14.02 -27.69
C LEU A 217 -0.44 15.07 -28.79
N ASP A 218 -0.38 16.36 -28.43
CA ASP A 218 -0.41 17.47 -29.38
C ASP A 218 0.93 17.54 -30.12
N GLU A 219 0.90 17.46 -31.46
CA GLU A 219 2.08 17.37 -32.33
C GLU A 219 2.98 18.61 -32.27
N GLU A 220 2.50 19.73 -31.69
CA GLU A 220 3.24 20.99 -31.57
C GLU A 220 4.24 21.03 -30.40
N THR A 221 4.31 19.99 -29.56
CA THR A 221 5.22 19.96 -28.40
C THR A 221 6.46 19.10 -28.65
N ASP A 222 7.64 19.73 -28.72
CA ASP A 222 8.96 19.07 -28.78
C ASP A 222 9.30 18.38 -27.43
N THR A 223 8.56 17.33 -27.09
CA THR A 223 8.81 16.55 -25.87
C THR A 223 9.87 15.49 -26.13
N SER A 224 10.87 15.41 -25.25
CA SER A 224 11.94 14.42 -25.40
C SER A 224 11.40 13.01 -25.13
N PHE A 225 11.83 12.02 -25.90
CA PHE A 225 11.50 10.61 -25.69
C PHE A 225 11.74 10.13 -24.24
N SER A 226 12.81 10.62 -23.61
CA SER A 226 13.14 10.32 -22.20
C SER A 226 12.09 10.84 -21.22
N GLN A 227 11.51 12.02 -21.48
CA GLN A 227 10.48 12.62 -20.64
C GLN A 227 9.17 11.82 -20.75
N LEU A 228 8.80 11.41 -21.96
CA LEU A 228 7.62 10.57 -22.19
C LEU A 228 7.72 9.23 -21.46
N ILE A 229 8.88 8.56 -21.52
CA ILE A 229 9.12 7.31 -20.77
C ILE A 229 8.99 7.54 -19.27
N CYS A 230 9.63 8.58 -18.72
CA CYS A 230 9.56 8.88 -17.30
C CYS A 230 8.13 9.18 -16.84
N PHE A 231 7.36 9.89 -17.66
CA PHE A 231 5.96 10.20 -17.42
C PHE A 231 5.10 8.92 -17.36
N ILE A 232 5.18 8.08 -18.40
CA ILE A 232 4.44 6.81 -18.46
C ILE A 232 4.81 5.92 -17.27
N PHE A 233 6.10 5.81 -16.97
CA PHE A 233 6.58 5.04 -15.83
C PHE A 233 5.99 5.55 -14.50
N THR A 234 5.94 6.86 -14.31
CA THR A 234 5.37 7.46 -13.08
C THR A 234 3.88 7.18 -12.94
N VAL A 235 3.12 7.30 -14.03
CA VAL A 235 1.68 6.98 -14.04
C VAL A 235 1.44 5.51 -13.68
N ILE A 236 2.20 4.60 -14.30
CA ILE A 236 2.11 3.15 -14.02
C ILE A 236 2.49 2.86 -12.57
N ASN A 237 3.54 3.50 -12.05
CA ASN A 237 3.97 3.32 -10.66
C ASN A 237 2.85 3.68 -9.68
N ILE A 238 2.32 4.90 -9.78
CA ILE A 238 1.28 5.39 -8.86
C ILE A 238 0.01 4.53 -8.95
N PHE A 239 -0.38 4.15 -10.17
CA PHE A 239 -1.50 3.24 -10.39
C PHE A 239 -1.27 1.87 -9.73
N THR A 240 -0.08 1.29 -9.92
CA THR A 240 0.27 -0.02 -9.36
C THR A 240 0.25 -0.01 -7.83
N HIS A 241 0.85 1.00 -7.20
CA HIS A 241 0.83 1.12 -5.73
C HIS A 241 -0.59 1.23 -5.18
N MET A 242 -1.44 2.04 -5.81
CA MET A 242 -2.82 2.20 -5.37
C MET A 242 -3.64 0.91 -5.53
N CYS A 243 -3.47 0.23 -6.66
CA CYS A 243 -4.07 -1.06 -6.93
C CYS A 243 -3.63 -2.12 -5.91
N LEU A 244 -2.35 -2.16 -5.54
CA LEU A 244 -1.82 -3.07 -4.52
C LEU A 244 -2.46 -2.85 -3.15
N HIS A 245 -2.68 -1.61 -2.73
CA HIS A 245 -3.39 -1.32 -1.47
C HIS A 245 -4.83 -1.85 -1.52
N CYS A 246 -5.55 -1.61 -2.62
CA CYS A 246 -6.92 -2.08 -2.78
C CYS A 246 -7.02 -3.61 -2.83
N ALA A 247 -6.09 -4.26 -3.54
CA ALA A 247 -5.97 -5.71 -3.58
C ALA A 247 -5.65 -6.29 -2.20
N LEU A 248 -4.81 -5.61 -1.40
CA LEU A 248 -4.47 -6.03 -0.04
C LEU A 248 -5.72 -6.04 0.86
N GLY A 249 -6.54 -4.99 0.79
CA GLY A 249 -7.81 -4.92 1.50
C GLY A 249 -8.79 -6.01 1.07
N GLU A 250 -8.91 -6.25 -0.23
CA GLU A 250 -9.76 -7.31 -0.80
C GLU A 250 -9.34 -8.71 -0.32
N ILE A 251 -8.03 -9.00 -0.33
CA ILE A 251 -7.47 -10.27 0.16
C ILE A 251 -7.82 -10.48 1.65
N LEU A 252 -7.73 -9.44 2.47
CA LEU A 252 -8.08 -9.52 3.89
C LEU A 252 -9.56 -9.83 4.10
N VAL A 253 -10.44 -9.10 3.40
CA VAL A 253 -11.89 -9.32 3.44
C VAL A 253 -12.22 -10.77 3.03
N ALA A 254 -11.64 -11.23 1.92
CA ALA A 254 -11.86 -12.59 1.43
C ALA A 254 -11.43 -13.67 2.44
N GLN A 255 -10.31 -13.47 3.15
CA GLN A 255 -9.87 -14.42 4.19
C GLN A 255 -10.75 -14.39 5.44
N CYS A 256 -11.25 -13.22 5.83
CA CYS A 256 -12.22 -13.12 6.93
C CYS A 256 -13.52 -13.86 6.59
N ASN A 257 -14.03 -13.70 5.37
CA ASN A 257 -15.26 -14.37 4.93
C ASN A 257 -15.13 -15.90 4.88
N LYS A 258 -13.94 -16.44 4.59
CA LYS A 258 -13.71 -17.91 4.62
C LYS A 258 -13.97 -18.52 5.99
N ILE A 259 -13.65 -17.80 7.08
CA ILE A 259 -13.93 -18.25 8.45
C ILE A 259 -15.42 -18.47 8.68
N TYR A 260 -16.25 -17.55 8.18
CA TYR A 260 -17.70 -17.69 8.24
C TYR A 260 -18.17 -18.96 7.52
N TYR A 261 -17.72 -19.18 6.28
CA TYR A 261 -18.09 -20.36 5.50
C TYR A 261 -17.61 -21.66 6.14
N ALA A 262 -16.38 -21.71 6.66
CA ALA A 262 -15.87 -22.90 7.35
C ALA A 262 -16.69 -23.24 8.60
N ALA A 263 -17.09 -22.23 9.38
CA ALA A 263 -17.96 -22.46 10.54
C ALA A 263 -19.37 -22.92 10.14
N TYR A 264 -19.92 -22.35 9.06
CA TYR A 264 -21.24 -22.71 8.52
C TYR A 264 -21.29 -24.13 7.95
N SER A 265 -20.24 -24.55 7.23
CA SER A 265 -20.15 -25.87 6.60
C SER A 265 -20.00 -27.03 7.58
N ASN A 266 -19.76 -26.75 8.86
CA ASN A 266 -19.75 -27.78 9.89
C ASN A 266 -21.17 -28.33 10.13
N LYS A 267 -21.29 -29.61 10.51
CA LYS A 267 -22.58 -30.24 10.87
C LYS A 267 -23.02 -29.80 12.29
N TRP A 268 -23.04 -28.50 12.55
CA TRP A 268 -23.27 -27.87 13.86
C TRP A 268 -24.61 -28.25 14.50
N TYR A 269 -25.60 -28.61 13.69
CA TYR A 269 -26.92 -29.10 14.12
C TYR A 269 -26.89 -30.52 14.71
N SER A 270 -25.82 -31.28 14.47
CA SER A 270 -25.61 -32.62 15.05
C SER A 270 -24.55 -32.63 16.16
N MET A 271 -24.00 -31.48 16.54
CA MET A 271 -22.96 -31.35 17.56
C MET A 271 -23.54 -31.05 18.95
N ASN A 272 -22.70 -31.19 19.98
CA ASN A 272 -23.07 -30.86 21.35
C ASN A 272 -23.54 -29.40 21.48
N PRO A 273 -24.55 -29.08 22.31
CA PRO A 273 -25.10 -27.72 22.43
C PRO A 273 -24.06 -26.63 22.73
N LYS A 274 -23.05 -26.93 23.56
CA LYS A 274 -21.94 -26.01 23.88
C LYS A 274 -21.08 -25.69 22.65
N VAL A 275 -20.83 -26.68 21.81
CA VAL A 275 -20.08 -26.54 20.55
C VAL A 275 -20.90 -25.73 19.56
N THR A 276 -22.18 -26.06 19.40
CA THR A 276 -23.11 -25.35 18.51
C THR A 276 -23.23 -23.88 18.86
N HIS A 277 -23.40 -23.55 20.14
CA HIS A 277 -23.46 -22.16 20.60
C HIS A 277 -22.19 -21.37 20.24
N ASN A 278 -21.02 -21.97 20.46
CA ASN A 278 -19.73 -21.35 20.13
C ASN A 278 -19.55 -21.12 18.62
N LEU A 279 -19.95 -22.09 17.79
CA LEU A 279 -19.93 -21.94 16.32
C LEU A 279 -20.92 -20.86 15.84
N LEU A 280 -22.10 -20.77 16.45
CA LEU A 280 -23.07 -19.71 16.17
C LEU A 280 -22.50 -18.32 16.46
N LEU A 281 -21.82 -18.14 17.61
CA LEU A 281 -21.16 -16.87 17.91
C LEU A 281 -20.11 -16.51 16.85
N LEU A 282 -19.35 -17.50 16.36
CA LEU A 282 -18.36 -17.30 15.33
C LEU A 282 -19.02 -16.95 13.98
N MET A 283 -20.12 -17.61 13.61
CA MET A 283 -20.90 -17.27 12.41
C MET A 283 -21.50 -15.86 12.48
N ILE A 284 -22.13 -15.49 13.61
CA ILE A 284 -22.69 -14.15 13.82
C ILE A 284 -21.59 -13.08 13.73
N ARG A 285 -20.41 -13.34 14.29
CA ARG A 285 -19.31 -12.38 14.17
C ARG A 285 -18.74 -12.34 12.75
N GLY A 286 -18.64 -13.50 12.10
CA GLY A 286 -18.10 -13.65 10.74
C GLY A 286 -19.00 -13.08 9.65
N SER A 287 -20.31 -12.94 9.91
CA SER A 287 -21.24 -12.29 8.99
C SER A 287 -21.09 -10.76 8.94
N ILE A 288 -20.36 -10.18 9.92
CA ILE A 288 -20.04 -8.76 9.92
C ILE A 288 -18.69 -8.59 9.19
N PRO A 289 -18.69 -7.98 7.99
CA PRO A 289 -17.49 -7.84 7.19
C PRO A 289 -16.45 -6.96 7.87
N VAL A 290 -15.18 -7.25 7.62
CA VAL A 290 -14.03 -6.54 8.19
C VAL A 290 -13.28 -5.86 7.05
N TYR A 291 -13.28 -4.54 7.04
CA TYR A 291 -12.64 -3.74 6.00
C TYR A 291 -11.44 -2.97 6.56
N LEU A 292 -10.39 -2.84 5.76
CA LEU A 292 -9.49 -1.69 5.88
C LEU A 292 -10.21 -0.49 5.26
N THR A 293 -10.17 0.67 5.90
CA THR A 293 -10.86 1.86 5.41
C THR A 293 -9.89 3.01 5.17
N ALA A 294 -10.27 3.90 4.25
CA ALA A 294 -9.65 5.20 4.06
C ALA A 294 -10.50 6.26 4.76
N GLY A 295 -9.98 6.83 5.85
CA GLY A 295 -10.62 7.88 6.63
C GLY A 295 -11.93 7.50 7.31
N LYS A 296 -12.22 6.21 7.55
CA LYS A 296 -13.54 5.68 7.95
C LYS A 296 -14.67 5.97 6.96
N MET A 297 -14.36 6.50 5.77
CA MET A 297 -15.35 6.89 4.76
C MET A 297 -15.59 5.78 3.74
N PHE A 298 -14.52 5.20 3.21
CA PHE A 298 -14.59 4.23 2.12
C PHE A 298 -13.81 2.96 2.43
N PRO A 299 -14.35 1.77 2.13
CA PRO A 299 -13.61 0.53 2.26
C PRO A 299 -12.55 0.43 1.15
N LEU A 300 -11.36 -0.02 1.51
CA LEU A 300 -10.24 -0.26 0.61
C LEU A 300 -10.49 -1.58 -0.15
N THR A 301 -11.23 -1.49 -1.25
CA THR A 301 -11.60 -2.63 -2.11
C THR A 301 -11.31 -2.31 -3.57
N MET A 302 -11.25 -3.36 -4.40
CA MET A 302 -11.06 -3.15 -5.84
C MET A 302 -12.25 -2.40 -6.47
N ALA A 303 -13.45 -2.58 -5.92
CA ALA A 303 -14.64 -1.85 -6.35
C ALA A 303 -14.51 -0.33 -6.14
N THR A 304 -14.06 0.10 -4.96
CA THR A 304 -13.82 1.52 -4.65
C THR A 304 -12.78 2.12 -5.60
N PHE A 305 -11.70 1.37 -5.88
CA PHE A 305 -10.67 1.79 -6.83
C PHE A 305 -11.21 1.95 -8.25
N CYS A 306 -11.92 0.96 -8.78
CA CYS A 306 -12.52 1.03 -10.11
C CYS A 306 -13.52 2.20 -10.22
N SER A 307 -14.31 2.44 -9.18
CA SER A 307 -15.24 3.58 -9.14
C SER A 307 -14.50 4.91 -9.20
N LEU A 308 -13.39 5.05 -8.48
CA LEU A 308 -12.55 6.24 -8.48
C LEU A 308 -11.95 6.47 -9.88
N ILE A 309 -11.37 5.45 -10.50
CA ILE A 309 -10.80 5.55 -11.86
C ILE A 309 -11.88 5.95 -12.87
N LYS A 310 -13.03 5.28 -12.85
CA LYS A 310 -14.15 5.58 -13.76
C LYS A 310 -14.60 7.04 -13.63
N THR A 311 -14.71 7.52 -12.39
CA THR A 311 -15.12 8.90 -12.10
C THR A 311 -14.06 9.90 -12.59
N SER A 312 -12.78 9.66 -12.31
CA SER A 312 -11.68 10.52 -12.75
C SER A 312 -11.56 10.59 -14.28
N VAL A 313 -11.66 9.45 -14.98
CA VAL A 313 -11.66 9.41 -16.45
C VAL A 313 -12.87 10.15 -17.02
N GLY A 314 -14.04 10.03 -16.39
CA GLY A 314 -15.23 10.81 -16.76
C GLY A 314 -14.98 12.32 -16.67
N TYR A 315 -14.38 12.79 -15.57
CA TYR A 315 -14.02 14.21 -15.42
C TYR A 315 -12.97 14.66 -16.43
N ILE A 316 -11.93 13.86 -16.66
CA ILE A 316 -10.89 14.16 -17.67
C ILE A 316 -11.53 14.28 -19.07
N SER A 317 -12.46 13.38 -19.41
CA SER A 317 -13.17 13.42 -20.69
C SER A 317 -13.98 14.71 -20.85
N VAL A 318 -14.73 15.12 -19.82
CA VAL A 318 -15.51 16.37 -19.85
C VAL A 318 -14.59 17.59 -19.99
N LEU A 319 -13.51 17.64 -19.20
CA LEU A 319 -12.53 18.72 -19.27
C LEU A 319 -11.86 18.80 -20.64
N HIS A 320 -11.58 17.66 -21.27
CA HIS A 320 -11.02 17.62 -22.61
C HIS A 320 -12.01 18.18 -23.64
N THR A 321 -13.29 17.78 -23.57
CA THR A 321 -14.33 18.33 -24.45
C THR A 321 -14.56 19.84 -24.25
N MET A 322 -14.41 20.36 -23.03
CA MET A 322 -14.52 21.80 -22.76
C MET A 322 -13.32 22.62 -23.25
N LYS A 323 -12.16 21.98 -23.45
CA LYS A 323 -10.94 22.63 -23.96
C LYS A 323 -10.94 22.69 -25.50
N SER A 324 -11.60 21.73 -26.15
CA SER A 324 -11.82 21.69 -27.61
C SER A 324 -12.92 22.66 -28.04
#